data_AF-A0A1I3EQE7-F1
#
_entry.id   AF-A0A1I3EQE7-F1
#
_cell.length_a   1.000
_cell.length_b   1.000
_cell.length_c   1.000
_cell.angle_alpha   90.00
_cell.angle_beta   90.00
_cell.angle_gamma   90.00
#
_symmetry.space_group_name_H-M   'P 1'
#
loop_
_entity.id
_entity.type
_entity.pdbx_description
1 polymer ?
#
loop_
_entity_poly.entity_id
_entity_poly.type
_entity_poly.pdbx_seq_one_letter_code
_entity_poly.pdbx_strand_id
1 'polypeptide(L)'
;MADYRKILGLLLEGRSYRDVVEIVGCSHHDVARVRQEVEARGLTATVTVSDAELAEWFPDGRRKVSDEYGQPDLARVLASMKANRHFTLLLAWRRYVDTKDSGKKYGYSQFCALFTGYLRTHDLVAVLRHEPGRAMLVDWAGDTMDVVDTITGVSPRV
;
A
#
# COMPACT_ATOMS: atom_id res chain seq x y z
N MET A 1 5.44 -10.12 -12.71
CA MET A 1 4.09 -10.12 -13.31
C MET A 1 4.24 -9.61 -14.71
N ALA A 2 3.75 -10.36 -15.70
CA ALA A 2 3.91 -9.98 -17.10
C ALA A 2 3.25 -8.62 -17.36
N ASP A 3 3.94 -7.74 -18.09
CA ASP A 3 3.40 -6.44 -18.49
C ASP A 3 2.44 -6.65 -19.67
N TYR A 4 1.16 -6.88 -19.35
CA TYR A 4 0.14 -7.17 -20.34
C TYR A 4 -0.08 -6.01 -21.33
N ARG A 5 0.19 -4.76 -20.92
CA ARG A 5 0.11 -3.60 -21.83
C ARG A 5 1.21 -3.69 -22.88
N LYS A 6 2.44 -4.00 -22.46
CA LYS A 6 3.57 -4.13 -23.38
C LYS A 6 3.40 -5.33 -24.32
N ILE A 7 2.90 -6.46 -23.82
CA ILE A 7 2.58 -7.64 -24.65
C ILE A 7 1.50 -7.30 -25.69
N LEU A 8 0.42 -6.62 -25.27
CA LEU A 8 -0.68 -6.21 -26.16
C LEU A 8 -0.17 -5.31 -27.29
N GLY A 9 0.63 -4.29 -26.97
CA GLY A 9 1.20 -3.39 -27.96
C GLY A 9 2.03 -4.13 -29.02
N LEU A 10 2.94 -5.00 -28.59
CA LEU A 10 3.80 -5.76 -29.51
C LEU A 10 3.02 -6.75 -30.38
N LEU A 11 1.95 -7.35 -29.85
CA LEU A 11 1.08 -8.23 -30.63
C LEU A 11 0.31 -7.46 -31.71
N LEU A 12 -0.19 -6.25 -31.40
CA LEU A 12 -0.88 -5.38 -32.36
C LEU A 12 0.08 -4.81 -33.42
N GLU A 13 1.37 -4.67 -33.09
CA GLU A 13 2.44 -4.36 -34.05
C GLU A 13 2.81 -5.55 -34.97
N GLY A 14 2.21 -6.74 -34.76
CA GLY A 14 2.47 -7.93 -35.56
C GLY A 14 3.76 -8.68 -35.23
N ARG A 15 4.34 -8.46 -34.04
CA ARG A 15 5.55 -9.19 -33.60
C ARG A 15 5.27 -10.67 -33.36
N SER A 16 6.30 -11.50 -33.53
CA SER A 16 6.20 -12.95 -33.30
C SER A 16 6.16 -13.26 -31.79
N TYR A 17 5.61 -14.43 -31.43
CA TYR A 17 5.56 -14.88 -30.03
C TYR A 17 6.93 -14.91 -29.35
N ARG A 18 7.98 -15.32 -30.07
CA ARG A 18 9.34 -15.38 -29.52
C ARG A 18 9.88 -13.99 -29.23
N ASP A 19 9.71 -13.05 -30.15
CA ASP A 19 10.20 -11.68 -29.97
C ASP A 19 9.52 -11.01 -28.76
N VAL A 20 8.23 -11.24 -28.58
CA VAL A 20 7.48 -10.70 -27.43
C VAL A 20 8.01 -11.29 -26.11
N VAL A 21 8.24 -12.60 -26.06
CA VAL A 21 8.82 -13.28 -24.89
C VAL A 21 10.19 -12.71 -24.56
N GLU A 22 11.04 -12.52 -25.57
CA GLU A 22 12.40 -11.98 -25.40
C GLU A 22 12.41 -10.52 -24.94
N ILE A 23 11.57 -9.66 -25.54
CA ILE A 23 11.51 -8.22 -25.24
C ILE A 23 10.89 -7.94 -23.87
N VAL A 24 9.88 -8.71 -23.46
CA VAL A 24 9.12 -8.48 -22.22
C VAL A 24 9.66 -9.32 -21.06
N GLY A 25 10.34 -10.44 -21.35
CA GLY A 25 10.77 -11.40 -20.32
C GLY A 25 9.58 -12.12 -19.67
N CYS A 26 8.57 -12.49 -20.47
CA CYS A 26 7.34 -13.15 -20.01
C CYS A 26 7.25 -14.60 -20.50
N SER A 27 6.28 -15.38 -20.00
CA SER A 27 6.09 -16.75 -20.48
C SER A 27 5.33 -16.79 -21.81
N HIS A 28 5.52 -17.84 -22.60
CA HIS A 28 4.69 -18.08 -23.79
C HIS A 28 3.19 -18.16 -23.47
N HIS A 29 2.85 -18.62 -22.26
CA HIS A 29 1.47 -18.67 -21.77
C HIS A 29 0.87 -17.26 -21.61
N ASP A 30 1.65 -16.30 -21.09
CA ASP A 30 1.20 -14.91 -20.95
C ASP A 30 0.91 -14.28 -22.32
N VAL A 31 1.78 -14.51 -23.30
CA VAL A 31 1.58 -14.04 -24.68
C VAL A 31 0.34 -14.69 -25.33
N ALA A 32 0.14 -15.99 -25.13
CA ALA A 32 -1.03 -16.70 -25.63
C ALA A 32 -2.34 -16.18 -25.02
N ARG A 33 -2.33 -15.91 -23.71
CA ARG A 33 -3.47 -15.33 -23.00
C ARG A 33 -3.84 -13.95 -23.57
N VAL A 34 -2.86 -13.07 -23.78
CA VAL A 34 -3.13 -11.75 -24.38
C VAL A 34 -3.66 -11.87 -25.80
N ARG A 35 -3.12 -12.79 -26.61
CA ARG A 35 -3.65 -13.02 -27.97
C ARG A 35 -5.11 -13.46 -27.96
N GLN A 36 -5.50 -14.36 -27.07
CA GLN A 36 -6.90 -14.77 -26.97
C GLN A 36 -7.83 -13.59 -26.67
N GLU A 37 -7.44 -12.68 -25.77
CA GLU A 37 -8.25 -11.50 -25.46
C GLU A 37 -8.32 -10.50 -26.65
N VAL A 38 -7.24 -10.38 -27.43
CA VAL A 38 -7.17 -9.59 -28.69
C VAL A 38 -8.14 -10.15 -29.73
N GLU A 39 -8.12 -11.46 -29.95
CA GLU A 39 -8.99 -12.14 -30.90
C GLU A 39 -10.47 -12.07 -30.46
N ALA A 40 -10.74 -12.31 -29.18
CA ALA A 40 -12.10 -12.26 -28.62
C ALA A 40 -12.75 -10.87 -28.74
N ARG A 41 -11.94 -9.80 -28.69
CA ARG A 41 -12.41 -8.40 -28.83
C ARG A 41 -12.25 -7.83 -30.24
N GLY A 42 -11.67 -8.57 -31.18
CA GLY A 42 -11.43 -8.11 -32.54
C GLY A 42 -10.51 -6.88 -32.61
N LEU A 43 -9.52 -6.77 -31.71
CA LEU A 43 -8.62 -5.61 -31.68
C LEU A 43 -7.63 -5.70 -32.85
N THR A 44 -7.71 -4.75 -33.78
CA THR A 44 -6.94 -4.75 -35.03
C THR A 44 -5.88 -3.64 -35.14
N ALA A 45 -5.90 -2.66 -34.24
CA ALA A 45 -4.96 -1.54 -34.21
C ALA A 45 -4.59 -1.17 -32.78
N THR A 46 -3.54 -0.36 -32.61
CA THR A 46 -3.10 0.15 -31.30
C THR A 46 -4.24 0.88 -30.60
N VAL A 47 -4.82 0.24 -29.58
CA VAL A 47 -5.87 0.83 -28.74
C VAL A 47 -5.24 1.39 -27.47
N THR A 48 -5.66 2.59 -27.07
CA THR A 48 -5.30 3.15 -25.77
C THR A 48 -6.15 2.47 -24.70
N VAL A 49 -5.59 1.45 -24.05
CA VAL A 49 -6.27 0.69 -22.99
C VAL A 49 -5.87 1.25 -21.63
N SER A 50 -6.86 1.69 -20.85
CA SER A 50 -6.66 2.18 -19.49
C SER A 50 -6.22 1.04 -18.54
N ASP A 51 -5.64 1.40 -17.39
CA ASP A 51 -5.27 0.40 -16.37
C ASP A 51 -6.49 -0.37 -15.84
N ALA A 52 -7.68 0.28 -15.84
CA ALA A 52 -8.92 -0.34 -15.39
C ALA A 52 -9.39 -1.44 -16.35
N GLU A 53 -9.39 -1.16 -17.66
CA GLU A 53 -9.76 -2.14 -18.70
C GLU A 53 -8.75 -3.28 -18.76
N LEU A 54 -7.45 -2.99 -18.67
CA LEU A 54 -6.41 -4.01 -18.66
C LEU A 54 -6.58 -4.98 -17.47
N ALA A 55 -6.95 -4.44 -16.30
CA ALA A 55 -7.22 -5.24 -15.11
C ALA A 55 -8.52 -6.07 -15.21
N GLU A 56 -9.49 -5.62 -16.01
CA GLU A 56 -10.71 -6.38 -16.32
C GLU A 56 -10.41 -7.54 -17.27
N TRP A 57 -9.56 -7.34 -18.27
CA TRP A 57 -9.22 -8.36 -19.26
C TRP A 57 -8.28 -9.43 -18.69
N PHE A 58 -7.39 -9.04 -17.78
CA PHE A 58 -6.44 -9.95 -17.14
C PHE A 58 -6.64 -9.96 -15.62
N PRO A 59 -7.75 -10.50 -15.11
CA PRO A 59 -7.98 -10.58 -13.69
C PRO A 59 -6.94 -11.50 -13.06
N ASP A 60 -6.10 -10.96 -12.17
CA ASP A 60 -5.12 -11.69 -11.37
C ASP A 60 -5.77 -12.37 -10.14
N GLY A 61 -7.10 -12.31 -10.01
CA GLY A 61 -7.88 -12.87 -8.89
C GLY A 61 -7.67 -12.16 -7.54
N ARG A 62 -6.55 -11.47 -7.35
CA ARG A 62 -6.20 -10.73 -6.13
C ARG A 62 -7.21 -9.64 -5.76
N ARG A 63 -7.86 -9.04 -6.76
CA ARG A 63 -8.88 -8.00 -6.58
C ARG A 63 -10.18 -8.55 -5.98
N LYS A 64 -10.58 -9.77 -6.36
CA LYS A 64 -11.74 -10.44 -5.73
C LYS A 64 -11.51 -10.71 -4.25
N VAL A 65 -10.27 -11.02 -3.87
CA VAL A 65 -9.90 -11.23 -2.46
C VAL A 65 -9.97 -9.93 -1.68
N SER A 66 -9.71 -8.75 -2.25
CA SER A 66 -9.82 -7.49 -1.50
C SER A 66 -11.27 -7.05 -1.25
N ASP A 67 -12.20 -7.40 -2.13
CA ASP A 67 -13.61 -6.98 -2.05
C ASP A 67 -14.40 -7.71 -0.95
N GLU A 68 -13.93 -8.91 -0.54
CA GLU A 68 -14.51 -9.65 0.59
C GLU A 68 -14.10 -9.08 1.96
N TYR A 69 -13.08 -8.21 2.01
CA TYR A 69 -12.54 -7.69 3.27
C TYR A 69 -13.05 -6.28 3.54
N GLY A 70 -13.48 -6.06 4.78
CA GLY A 70 -13.84 -4.72 5.24
C GLY A 70 -12.61 -3.82 5.21
N GLN A 71 -12.66 -2.71 4.47
CA GLN A 71 -11.51 -1.80 4.37
C GLN A 71 -11.38 -0.98 5.67
N PRO A 72 -10.18 -0.90 6.26
CA PRO A 72 -9.96 -0.07 7.44
C PRO A 72 -10.01 1.43 7.09
N ASP A 73 -10.56 2.24 7.98
CA ASP A 73 -10.51 3.71 7.87
C ASP A 73 -9.13 4.24 8.27
N LEU A 74 -8.19 4.18 7.32
CA LEU A 74 -6.78 4.55 7.54
C LEU A 74 -6.60 6.06 7.79
N ALA A 75 -7.48 6.90 7.25
CA ALA A 75 -7.47 8.34 7.50
C ALA A 75 -7.76 8.66 8.97
N ARG A 76 -8.80 8.02 9.54
CA ARG A 76 -9.12 8.15 10.96
C ARG A 76 -8.03 7.58 11.86
N VAL A 77 -7.39 6.48 11.46
CA VAL A 77 -6.24 5.92 12.17
C VAL A 77 -5.11 6.94 12.24
N LEU A 78 -4.74 7.55 11.10
CA LEU A 78 -3.71 8.59 11.05
C LEU A 78 -4.08 9.80 11.92
N ALA A 79 -5.32 10.29 11.83
CA ALA A 79 -5.80 11.39 12.66
C ALA A 79 -5.71 11.06 14.16
N SER A 80 -6.06 9.84 14.56
CA SER A 80 -5.97 9.38 15.95
C SER A 80 -4.53 9.28 16.44
N MET A 81 -3.60 8.84 15.58
CA MET A 81 -2.16 8.79 15.90
C MET A 81 -1.58 10.20 16.06
N LYS A 82 -2.01 11.16 15.23
CA LYS A 82 -1.60 12.58 15.35
C LYS A 82 -2.15 13.23 16.63
N ALA A 83 -3.38 12.90 17.01
CA ALA A 83 -4.05 13.49 18.16
C ALA A 83 -3.63 12.87 19.51
N ASN A 84 -3.20 11.60 19.53
CA ASN A 84 -2.87 10.89 20.77
C ASN A 84 -1.59 10.07 20.60
N ARG A 85 -0.54 10.47 21.33
CA ARG A 85 0.78 9.80 21.31
C ARG A 85 0.78 8.34 21.81
N HIS A 86 -0.23 7.94 22.59
CA HIS A 86 -0.40 6.55 23.06
C HIS A 86 -1.26 5.70 22.13
N PHE A 87 -1.82 6.29 21.08
CA PHE A 87 -2.61 5.55 20.13
C PHE A 87 -1.69 4.76 19.20
N THR A 88 -1.71 3.44 19.34
CA THR A 88 -0.84 2.53 18.58
C THR A 88 -1.57 1.90 17.41
N LEU A 89 -0.79 1.44 16.42
CA LEU A 89 -1.33 0.71 15.27
C LEU A 89 -1.98 -0.62 15.68
N LEU A 90 -1.49 -1.25 16.75
CA LEU A 90 -2.11 -2.43 17.35
C LEU A 90 -3.50 -2.10 17.92
N LEU A 91 -3.64 -0.97 18.62
CA LEU A 91 -4.93 -0.52 19.13
C LEU A 91 -5.89 -0.18 17.98
N ALA A 92 -5.40 0.47 16.92
CA ALA A 92 -6.17 0.72 15.71
C ALA A 92 -6.69 -0.57 15.07
N TRP A 93 -5.82 -1.57 14.92
CA TRP A 93 -6.20 -2.88 14.38
C TRP A 93 -7.23 -3.59 15.24
N ARG A 94 -7.06 -3.60 16.57
CA ARG A 94 -8.04 -4.19 17.51
C ARG A 94 -9.42 -3.55 17.34
N ARG A 95 -9.48 -2.22 17.25
CA ARG A 95 -10.74 -1.49 16.99
C ARG A 95 -11.35 -1.84 15.65
N TYR A 96 -10.53 -2.00 14.61
CA TYR A 96 -10.98 -2.40 13.27
C TYR A 96 -11.54 -3.83 13.22
N VAL A 97 -10.98 -4.77 13.98
CA VAL A 97 -11.51 -6.14 14.06
C VAL A 97 -12.82 -6.18 14.85
N ASP A 98 -12.98 -5.30 15.83
CA ASP A 98 -14.17 -5.21 16.69
C ASP A 98 -15.38 -4.54 16.00
N THR A 99 -15.20 -3.91 14.83
CA THR A 99 -16.34 -3.34 14.10
C THR A 99 -17.24 -4.42 13.51
N LYS A 100 -18.57 -4.21 13.57
CA LYS A 100 -19.62 -5.18 13.20
C LYS A 100 -19.96 -5.25 11.70
N ASP A 101 -19.09 -4.78 10.83
CA ASP A 101 -19.23 -4.85 9.38
C ASP A 101 -19.14 -6.30 8.87
N SER A 102 -19.90 -6.59 7.81
CA SER A 102 -20.10 -7.94 7.26
C SER A 102 -18.91 -8.49 6.46
N GLY A 103 -17.79 -7.75 6.38
CA GLY A 103 -16.60 -8.14 5.64
C GLY A 103 -15.60 -8.93 6.49
N LYS A 104 -14.80 -9.78 5.83
CA LYS A 104 -13.65 -10.43 6.47
C LYS A 104 -12.67 -9.36 6.98
N LYS A 105 -11.97 -9.67 8.07
CA LYS A 105 -11.01 -8.76 8.68
C LYS A 105 -9.58 -9.10 8.26
N TYR A 106 -8.81 -8.06 7.96
CA TYR A 106 -7.37 -8.21 7.76
C TYR A 106 -6.68 -8.62 9.06
N GLY A 107 -5.76 -9.59 8.95
CA GLY A 107 -4.82 -9.88 10.02
C GLY A 107 -3.87 -8.70 10.28
N TYR A 108 -3.27 -8.65 11.46
CA TYR A 108 -2.44 -7.51 11.90
C TYR A 108 -1.34 -7.14 10.89
N SER A 109 -0.59 -8.12 10.37
CA SER A 109 0.47 -7.87 9.39
C SER A 109 -0.03 -7.20 8.11
N GLN A 110 -1.18 -7.64 7.58
CA GLN A 110 -1.77 -7.04 6.38
C GLN A 110 -2.32 -5.65 6.65
N PHE A 111 -2.92 -5.43 7.82
CA PHE A 111 -3.35 -4.10 8.27
C PHE A 111 -2.17 -3.11 8.30
N CYS A 112 -1.03 -3.53 8.86
CA CYS A 112 0.20 -2.71 8.88
C CYS A 112 0.71 -2.39 7.47
N ALA A 113 0.65 -3.36 6.55
CA ALA A 113 1.04 -3.16 5.15
C ALA A 113 0.12 -2.13 4.46
N LEU A 114 -1.20 -2.24 4.65
CA LEU A 114 -2.19 -1.29 4.12
C LEU A 114 -1.94 0.13 4.67
N PHE A 115 -1.72 0.26 5.98
CA PHE A 115 -1.42 1.55 6.60
C PHE A 115 -0.11 2.15 6.09
N THR A 116 0.94 1.33 5.92
CA THR A 116 2.23 1.79 5.34
C THR A 116 2.05 2.27 3.91
N GLY A 117 1.27 1.56 3.10
CA GLY A 117 0.93 1.97 1.73
C GLY A 117 0.14 3.29 1.70
N TYR A 118 -0.79 3.47 2.63
CA TYR A 118 -1.52 4.72 2.81
C TYR A 118 -0.60 5.88 3.19
N LEU A 119 0.32 5.69 4.14
CA LEU A 119 1.31 6.73 4.49
C LEU A 119 2.14 7.15 3.27
N ARG A 120 2.65 6.21 2.47
CA ARG A 120 3.44 6.54 1.27
C ARG A 120 2.72 7.45 0.28
N THR A 121 1.38 7.40 0.25
CA THR A 121 0.56 8.16 -0.69
C THR A 121 -0.04 9.43 -0.08
N HIS A 122 -0.17 9.51 1.25
CA HIS A 122 -0.92 10.56 1.95
C HIS A 122 -0.13 11.31 3.02
N ASP A 123 1.08 10.88 3.40
CA ASP A 123 1.91 11.60 4.38
C ASP A 123 3.41 11.38 4.15
N LEU A 124 4.10 12.49 3.86
CA LEU A 124 5.50 12.53 3.44
C LEU A 124 6.44 11.93 4.50
N VAL A 125 7.16 10.87 4.11
CA VAL A 125 8.37 10.43 4.82
C VAL A 125 9.46 11.49 4.56
N ALA A 126 9.60 12.47 5.45
CA ALA A 126 10.70 13.41 5.41
C ALA A 126 11.94 12.77 6.07
N VAL A 127 12.84 12.22 5.25
CA VAL A 127 14.15 11.80 5.74
C VAL A 127 14.99 13.07 6.00
N LEU A 128 15.22 13.38 7.27
CA LEU A 128 16.12 14.45 7.69
C LEU A 128 17.58 14.00 7.51
N ARG A 129 18.20 14.38 6.38
CA ARG A 129 19.64 14.17 6.15
C ARG A 129 20.43 15.22 6.95
N HIS A 130 21.39 14.78 7.75
CA HIS A 130 22.28 15.66 8.50
C HIS A 130 23.73 15.14 8.45
N GLU A 131 24.69 16.06 8.44
CA GLU A 131 26.11 15.73 8.60
C GLU A 131 26.37 15.32 10.07
N PRO A 132 27.10 14.20 10.32
CA PRO A 132 27.45 13.80 11.67
C PRO A 132 28.16 14.93 12.43
N GLY A 133 27.72 15.22 13.67
CA GLY A 133 28.33 16.23 14.53
C GLY A 133 27.98 17.70 14.22
N ARG A 134 27.21 17.99 13.17
CA ARG A 134 26.80 19.37 12.82
C ARG A 134 25.58 19.87 13.61
N ALA A 135 24.72 18.96 14.06
CA ALA A 135 23.57 19.27 14.89
C ALA A 135 23.36 18.17 15.93
N MET A 136 22.93 18.57 17.13
CA MET A 136 22.47 17.66 18.17
C MET A 136 20.94 17.76 18.26
N LEU A 137 20.27 16.66 17.99
CA LEU A 137 18.81 16.56 18.15
C LEU A 137 18.54 16.13 19.58
N VAL A 138 17.84 16.99 20.33
CA VAL A 138 17.36 16.70 21.68
C VAL A 138 15.88 16.34 21.56
N ASP A 139 15.54 15.11 21.90
CA ASP A 139 14.15 14.67 22.05
C ASP A 139 13.83 14.57 23.54
N TRP A 140 12.68 15.09 23.94
CA TRP A 140 12.22 15.02 25.32
C TRP A 140 11.37 13.76 25.49
N ALA A 141 11.63 12.99 26.56
CA ALA A 141 10.83 11.81 26.88
C ALA A 141 9.38 12.25 27.13
N GLY A 142 8.45 11.85 26.26
CA GLY A 142 7.23 12.66 26.14
C GLY A 142 6.23 12.61 27.30
N ASP A 143 6.04 11.52 28.06
CA ASP A 143 5.14 11.59 29.23
C ASP A 143 5.96 12.12 30.39
N THR A 144 5.47 13.19 30.99
CA THR A 144 6.06 13.80 32.17
C THR A 144 5.71 12.95 33.39
N MET A 145 6.71 12.62 34.20
CA MET A 145 6.50 11.96 35.49
C MET A 145 6.56 13.01 36.60
N ASP A 146 5.66 12.90 37.58
CA ASP A 146 5.74 13.72 38.78
C ASP A 146 6.96 13.29 39.61
N VAL A 147 7.93 14.18 39.73
CA VAL A 147 9.06 14.00 40.64
C VAL A 147 8.71 14.71 41.94
N VAL A 148 8.83 14.00 43.06
CA VAL A 148 8.62 14.56 44.40
C VAL A 148 9.98 14.79 45.04
N ASP A 149 10.26 16.04 45.40
CA ASP A 149 11.41 16.37 46.23
C ASP A 149 11.20 15.80 47.64
N THR A 150 12.09 14.91 48.07
CA THR A 150 11.98 14.21 49.36
C THR A 150 12.26 15.12 50.57
N ILE A 151 12.86 16.28 50.37
CA ILE A 151 13.20 17.26 51.40
C ILE A 151 12.09 18.30 51.52
N THR A 152 11.60 18.81 50.38
CA THR A 152 10.61 19.91 50.38
C THR A 152 9.16 19.43 50.23
N GLY A 153 8.93 18.19 49.79
CA GLY A 153 7.60 17.64 49.51
C GLY A 153 6.92 18.25 48.28
N VAL A 154 7.60 19.16 47.58
CA VAL A 154 7.06 19.84 46.40
C VAL A 154 7.20 18.91 45.20
N SER A 155 6.13 18.84 44.40
CA SER A 155 6.15 18.14 43.11
C SER A 155 6.05 19.16 41.97
N PRO A 156 7.18 19.68 41.47
CA PRO A 156 7.16 20.44 40.25
C PRO A 156 6.87 19.47 39.08
N ARG A 157 5.90 19.82 38.23
CA ARG A 157 5.74 19.13 36.95
C ARG A 157 6.99 19.39 36.11
N VAL A 158 7.69 18.33 35.72
CA VAL A 158 8.85 18.36 34.83
C VAL A 158 8.39 18.10 33.42
#